data_AF-A0A6B3FWD1-F1
#
_entry.id   AF-A0A6B3FWD1-F1
#
_cell.length_a   1.000
_cell.length_b   1.000
_cell.length_c   1.000
_cell.angle_alpha   90.00
_cell.angle_beta   90.00
_cell.angle_gamma   90.00
#
_symmetry.space_group_name_H-M   'P 1'
#
loop_
_entity.id
_entity.type
_entity.pdbx_description
1 polymer ?
#
loop_
_entity_poly.entity_id
_entity_poly.type
_entity_poly.pdbx_seq_one_letter_code
_entity_poly.pdbx_strand_id
1 'polypeptide(L)'
;QANAILEMQLRRLAALERQKITAEHDELQAKINEYNEILASPAKQRQIVSEELAAIVEKFGDDRRSKLVPFEGDMSIEDLIAEEDIVVT
;
A
#
# COMPACT_ATOMS: atom_id res chain seq x y z
N GLN A 1 23.96 22.97 -17.44
CA GLN A 1 23.59 22.86 -18.88
C GLN A 1 24.79 23.08 -19.80
N ALA A 2 25.56 24.18 -19.68
CA ALA A 2 26.69 24.47 -20.58
C ALA A 2 27.77 23.36 -20.64
N ASN A 3 28.18 22.79 -19.50
CA ASN A 3 29.17 21.69 -19.48
C ASN A 3 28.67 20.43 -20.20
N ALA A 4 27.38 20.10 -20.05
CA ALA A 4 26.77 18.95 -20.72
C ALA A 4 26.72 19.11 -22.25
N ILE A 5 26.66 20.35 -22.75
CA ILE A 5 26.74 20.66 -24.18
C ILE A 5 28.17 20.50 -24.69
N LEU A 6 29.17 20.94 -23.91
CA LEU A 6 30.59 20.82 -24.24
C LEU A 6 31.09 19.38 -24.25
N GLU A 7 30.48 18.50 -23.43
CA GLU A 7 30.78 17.06 -23.38
C GLU A 7 30.07 16.25 -24.48
N MET A 8 29.22 16.87 -25.31
CA MET A 8 28.51 16.15 -26.37
C MET A 8 29.48 15.70 -27.47
N GLN A 9 29.55 14.39 -27.69
CA GLN A 9 30.29 13.81 -28.81
C GLN A 9 29.55 14.06 -30.14
N LEU A 10 30.27 14.38 -31.22
CA LEU A 10 29.73 14.60 -32.57
C LEU A 10 28.83 13.45 -33.08
N ARG A 11 29.04 12.21 -32.61
CA ARG A 11 28.18 11.05 -32.94
C ARG A 11 26.76 11.14 -32.36
N ARG A 12 26.56 11.88 -31.26
CA ARG A 12 25.23 12.12 -30.66
C ARG A 12 24.39 13.14 -31.45
N LEU A 13 24.99 13.83 -32.42
CA LEU A 13 24.26 14.69 -33.36
C LEU A 13 23.66 13.91 -34.55
N ALA A 14 23.80 12.58 -34.59
CA ALA A 14 23.08 11.75 -35.54
C ALA A 14 21.56 11.90 -35.33
N ALA A 15 20.77 11.85 -36.40
CA ALA A 15 19.32 12.05 -36.35
C ALA A 15 18.60 11.06 -35.40
N LEU A 16 19.06 9.81 -35.36
CA LEU A 16 18.53 8.77 -34.48
C LEU A 16 18.75 9.07 -33.00
N GLU A 17 19.90 9.64 -32.64
CA GLU A 17 20.21 9.92 -31.24
C GLU A 17 19.46 11.16 -30.75
N ARG A 18 19.23 12.14 -31.63
CA ARG A 18 18.33 13.26 -31.36
C ARG A 18 16.89 12.79 -31.12
N GLN A 19 16.38 11.90 -31.96
CA GLN A 19 15.03 11.34 -31.78
C GLN A 19 14.88 10.60 -30.46
N LYS A 20 15.88 9.81 -30.05
CA LYS A 20 15.87 9.16 -28.72
C LYS A 20 15.82 10.16 -27.58
N ILE A 21 16.62 11.24 -27.64
CA ILE A 21 16.63 12.28 -26.61
C ILE A 21 15.27 12.98 -26.53
N THR A 22 14.63 13.26 -27.67
CA THR A 22 13.28 13.85 -27.69
C THR A 22 12.26 12.88 -27.10
N ALA A 23 12.31 11.59 -27.47
CA ALA A 23 11.42 10.59 -26.91
C ALA A 23 11.60 10.43 -25.38
N GLU A 24 12.84 10.35 -24.90
CA GLU A 24 13.13 10.27 -23.47
C GLU A 24 12.67 11.52 -22.72
N HIS A 25 12.86 12.71 -23.30
CA HIS A 25 12.33 13.95 -22.76
C HIS A 25 10.80 13.91 -22.62
N ASP A 26 10.09 13.48 -23.66
CA ASP A 26 8.63 13.44 -23.67
C ASP A 26 8.10 12.39 -22.68
N GLU A 27 8.75 11.24 -22.56
CA GLU A 27 8.43 10.23 -21.54
C GLU A 27 8.65 10.76 -20.12
N LEU A 28 9.78 11.43 -19.87
CA LEU A 28 10.06 12.03 -18.57
C LEU A 28 9.05 13.12 -18.24
N GLN A 29 8.67 13.94 -19.21
CA GLN A 29 7.68 14.99 -19.03
C GLN A 29 6.30 14.41 -18.70
N ALA A 30 5.91 13.30 -19.36
CA ALA A 30 4.68 12.59 -19.03
C ALA A 30 4.70 12.05 -17.59
N LYS A 31 5.79 11.41 -17.17
CA LYS A 31 5.97 10.91 -15.78
C LYS A 31 5.91 12.03 -14.76
N ILE A 32 6.56 13.17 -15.04
CA ILE A 32 6.53 14.34 -14.15
C ILE A 32 5.08 14.82 -13.96
N ASN A 33 4.31 14.91 -15.04
CA ASN A 33 2.91 15.35 -14.97
C ASN A 33 2.07 14.37 -14.14
N GLU A 34 2.21 13.07 -14.39
CA GLU A 34 1.54 12.02 -13.64
C GLU A 34 1.87 12.10 -12.14
N TYR A 35 3.16 12.18 -11.79
CA TYR A 35 3.58 12.28 -10.39
C TYR A 35 3.09 13.56 -9.73
N ASN A 36 3.09 14.69 -10.43
CA ASN A 36 2.54 15.93 -9.90
C ASN A 36 1.02 15.82 -9.64
N GLU A 37 0.27 15.16 -10.53
CA GLU A 37 -1.16 14.92 -10.30
C GLU A 37 -1.42 14.03 -9.08
N ILE A 38 -0.60 12.99 -8.89
CA ILE A 38 -0.67 12.12 -7.72
C ILE A 38 -0.37 12.93 -6.46
N LEU A 39 0.72 13.71 -6.45
CA LEU A 39 1.12 14.52 -5.30
C LEU A 39 0.11 15.63 -4.96
N ALA A 40 -0.59 16.17 -5.96
CA ALA A 40 -1.60 17.20 -5.75
C ALA A 40 -2.91 16.69 -5.13
N SER A 41 -3.21 15.39 -5.25
CA SER A 41 -4.49 14.81 -4.79
C SER A 41 -4.31 13.77 -3.68
N PRO A 42 -4.67 14.10 -2.42
CA PRO A 42 -4.67 13.14 -1.31
C PRO A 42 -5.58 11.93 -1.55
N ALA A 43 -6.66 12.11 -2.32
CA ALA A 43 -7.58 11.02 -2.67
C ALA A 43 -6.90 10.00 -3.59
N LYS A 44 -6.21 10.47 -4.65
CA LYS A 44 -5.43 9.59 -5.54
C LYS A 44 -4.33 8.85 -4.76
N GLN A 45 -3.63 9.54 -3.86
CA GLN A 45 -2.60 8.91 -3.01
C GLN A 45 -3.17 7.77 -2.17
N ARG A 46 -4.29 8.01 -1.48
CA ARG A 46 -4.93 6.97 -0.67
C ARG A 46 -5.41 5.79 -1.51
N GLN A 47 -5.95 6.06 -2.70
CA GLN A 47 -6.36 5.01 -3.62
C GLN A 47 -5.18 4.12 -4.01
N ILE A 48 -4.07 4.71 -4.47
CA ILE A 48 -2.86 3.98 -4.85
C ILE A 48 -2.36 3.13 -3.68
N VAL A 49 -2.26 3.72 -2.48
CA VAL A 49 -1.82 2.99 -1.28
C VAL A 49 -2.77 1.85 -0.94
N SER A 50 -4.09 2.04 -1.03
CA SER A 50 -5.07 1.00 -0.78
C SER A 50 -4.97 -0.15 -1.78
N GLU A 51 -4.77 0.15 -3.07
CA GLU A 51 -4.57 -0.85 -4.12
C GLU A 51 -3.28 -1.66 -3.89
N GLU A 52 -2.17 -0.99 -3.55
CA GLU A 52 -0.90 -1.65 -3.24
C GLU A 52 -1.00 -2.55 -2.00
N LEU A 53 -1.64 -2.07 -0.93
CA LEU A 53 -1.84 -2.86 0.29
C LEU A 53 -2.75 -4.07 0.03
N ALA A 54 -3.80 -3.91 -0.79
CA ALA A 54 -4.66 -5.02 -1.17
C ALA A 54 -3.89 -6.10 -1.93
N ALA A 55 -3.03 -5.71 -2.88
CA ALA A 55 -2.17 -6.65 -3.62
C ALA A 55 -1.17 -7.37 -2.71
N ILE A 56 -0.64 -6.70 -1.68
CA ILE A 56 0.23 -7.34 -0.68
C ILE A 56 -0.55 -8.38 0.13
N VAL A 57 -1.76 -8.04 0.59
CA VAL A 57 -2.62 -8.97 1.34
C VAL A 57 -3.03 -10.16 0.47
N GLU A 58 -3.33 -9.95 -0.81
CA GLU A 58 -3.64 -11.06 -1.73
C GLU A 58 -2.45 -11.99 -1.92
N LYS A 59 -1.23 -11.43 -2.02
CA LYS A 59 -0.03 -12.23 -2.29
C LYS A 59 0.52 -12.94 -1.06
N PHE A 60 0.36 -12.36 0.12
CA PHE A 60 1.06 -12.82 1.33
C PHE A 60 0.14 -13.00 2.55
N GLY A 61 -1.14 -12.70 2.44
CA GLY A 61 -2.10 -12.83 3.53
C GLY A 61 -2.39 -14.30 3.84
N ASP A 62 -2.45 -14.61 5.13
CA ASP A 62 -2.88 -15.89 5.64
C ASP A 62 -4.02 -15.72 6.66
N ASP A 63 -4.82 -16.78 6.81
CA ASP A 63 -5.92 -16.76 7.77
C ASP A 63 -5.40 -16.75 9.20
N ARG A 64 -6.13 -16.06 10.08
CA ARG A 64 -5.80 -15.97 11.49
C ARG A 64 -5.81 -17.36 12.13
N ARG A 65 -4.64 -17.81 12.58
CA ARG A 65 -4.47 -19.11 13.25
C ARG A 65 -5.14 -19.18 14.64
N SER A 66 -5.23 -18.05 15.35
CA SER A 66 -5.83 -17.99 16.69
C SER A 66 -7.30 -17.53 16.62
N LYS A 67 -8.17 -18.22 17.36
CA LYS A 67 -9.57 -17.81 17.51
C LYS A 67 -9.70 -16.84 18.69
N LEU A 68 -10.48 -15.79 18.50
CA LEU A 68 -10.85 -14.89 19.58
C LEU A 68 -12.12 -15.47 20.22
N VAL A 69 -11.98 -16.06 21.40
CA VAL A 69 -13.12 -16.54 22.17
C VAL A 69 -13.53 -15.41 23.11
N PRO A 70 -14.73 -14.80 22.94
CA PRO A 70 -15.22 -13.84 23.91
C PRO A 70 -15.37 -14.54 25.25
N PHE A 71 -15.01 -13.83 26.33
CA PHE A 71 -15.07 -14.36 27.69
C PHE A 71 -16.53 -14.61 28.07
N GLU A 72 -16.95 -15.88 28.11
CA GLU A 72 -18.27 -16.32 28.57
C GLU A 72 -18.30 -16.38 30.10
N GLY A 73 -18.24 -15.21 30.75
CA GLY A 73 -18.53 -15.08 32.18
C GLY A 73 -17.41 -15.52 33.11
N ASP A 74 -17.11 -14.66 34.08
CA ASP A 74 -16.40 -15.06 35.29
C ASP A 74 -17.32 -16.08 36.00
N MET A 75 -16.78 -17.20 36.51
CA MET A 75 -17.53 -17.95 37.51
C MET A 75 -17.86 -16.97 38.62
N SER A 76 -19.15 -16.71 38.86
CA SER A 76 -19.55 -15.84 39.95
C SER A 76 -19.20 -16.55 41.26
N ILE A 77 -18.96 -15.79 42.33
CA ILE A 77 -18.65 -16.41 43.64
C ILE A 77 -19.83 -17.27 44.10
N GLU A 78 -21.02 -16.93 43.63
CA GLU A 78 -22.28 -17.63 43.81
C GLU A 78 -22.27 -19.02 43.14
N ASP A 79 -21.63 -19.19 41.98
CA ASP A 79 -21.48 -20.50 41.28
C ASP A 79 -20.54 -21.48 42.02
N LEU A 80 -19.78 -20.99 43.01
CA LEU A 80 -18.94 -21.80 43.90
C LEU A 80 -19.67 -22.32 45.14
N ILE A 81 -20.92 -21.89 45.36
CA ILE A 81 -21.75 -22.32 46.48
C ILE A 81 -22.51 -23.57 46.04
N ALA A 82 -22.38 -24.66 46.79
CA ALA A 82 -23.09 -25.91 46.50
C ALA A 82 -24.61 -25.71 46.60
N GLU A 83 -25.35 -26.08 45.55
CA GLU A 83 -26.82 -26.07 45.58
C GLU A 83 -27.33 -27.15 46.55
N GLU A 84 -28.18 -26.76 47.50
CA GLU A 84 -28.92 -27.69 48.35
C GLU A 84 -30.32 -27.93 47.75
N ASP A 85 -30.67 -29.20 47.50
CA ASP A 85 -31.99 -29.60 47.02
C ASP A 85 -33.05 -29.37 48.12
N ILE A 86 -33.68 -28.19 48.11
CA ILE A 86 -34.81 -27.89 49.01
C ILE A 86 -36.11 -28.24 48.30
N VAL A 87 -36.82 -29.25 48.80
CA VAL A 87 -38.18 -29.57 48.36
C VAL A 87 -39.16 -28.61 49.05
N VAL A 88 -39.70 -27.66 48.29
CA VAL A 88 -40.81 -26.81 48.75
C VAL A 88 -42.11 -27.59 48.63
N THR A 89 -42.79 -27.83 49.75
CA THR A 89 -44.10 -28.51 49.81
C THR A 89 -45.25 -27.50 49.85
#